data_AF-A0A7Z7YRG5-F1
#
_entry.id   AF-A0A7Z7YRG5-F1
#
_cell.length_a   1.000
_cell.length_b   1.000
_cell.length_c   1.000
_cell.angle_alpha   90.00
_cell.angle_beta   90.00
_cell.angle_gamma   90.00
#
_symmetry.space_group_name_H-M   'P 1'
#
loop_
_entity.id
_entity.type
_entity.pdbx_description
1 polymer ?
#
loop_
_entity_poly.entity_id
_entity_poly.type
_entity_poly.pdbx_seq_one_letter_code
_entity_poly.pdbx_strand_id
1 'polypeptide(L)'
;MGPQYWWPAETPIEMMLGAILVQNTNWNNADIALSRLKEETSFNAQTILKMPLESLQQVIRSSGFYKNKAKAIQALLLWLNQHHFDYSSIAKLYGDSLRKELLTIRGIGEETADVLIVYIFKGKEFI
;
A
#
# COMPACT_ATOMS: atom_id res chain seq x y z
N MET A 1 20.26 -2.18 15.30
CA MET A 1 19.80 -0.82 15.70
C MET A 1 18.30 -0.78 15.50
N GLY A 2 17.57 -0.31 16.53
CA GLY A 2 16.15 -0.59 16.74
C GLY A 2 15.15 0.14 15.83
N PRO A 3 13.85 -0.16 15.94
CA PRO A 3 12.80 0.40 15.10
C PRO A 3 12.62 1.88 15.45
N GLN A 4 13.26 2.76 14.69
CA GLN A 4 12.93 4.18 14.73
C GLN A 4 11.59 4.36 14.02
N TYR A 5 10.70 5.11 14.67
CA TYR A 5 9.34 5.50 14.31
C TYR A 5 9.23 6.19 12.93
N TRP A 6 9.58 5.51 11.85
CA TRP A 6 9.66 6.08 10.51
C TRP A 6 8.27 6.23 9.86
N TRP A 7 7.25 5.49 10.33
CA TRP A 7 5.89 5.54 9.77
C TRP A 7 4.82 5.31 10.86
N PRO A 8 4.22 6.36 11.46
CA PRO A 8 3.11 6.21 12.40
C PRO A 8 1.79 6.06 11.64
N ALA A 9 1.60 4.94 10.92
CA ALA A 9 0.30 4.64 10.33
C ALA A 9 -0.69 4.34 11.45
N GLU A 10 -1.85 4.96 11.40
CA GLU A 10 -2.97 4.65 12.29
C GLU A 10 -3.78 3.46 11.75
N THR A 11 -3.72 3.22 10.43
CA THR A 11 -4.51 2.17 9.77
C THR A 11 -3.67 1.31 8.82
N PRO A 12 -4.07 0.03 8.58
CA PRO A 12 -3.43 -0.81 7.57
C PRO A 12 -3.45 -0.18 6.17
N ILE A 13 -4.54 0.50 5.80
CA ILE A 13 -4.63 1.18 4.49
C ILE A 13 -3.56 2.25 4.36
N GLU A 14 -3.43 3.12 5.36
CA GLU A 14 -2.39 4.16 5.38
C GLU A 14 -0.98 3.57 5.28
N MET A 15 -0.69 2.49 6.03
CA MET A 15 0.60 1.80 5.97
C MET A 15 0.93 1.31 4.55
N MET A 16 -0.03 0.66 3.89
CA MET A 16 0.17 0.14 2.52
C MET A 16 0.38 1.27 1.51
N LEU A 17 -0.38 2.36 1.63
CA LEU A 17 -0.23 3.53 0.78
C LEU A 17 1.15 4.16 0.99
N GLY A 18 1.60 4.31 2.23
CA GLY A 18 2.94 4.80 2.57
C GLY A 18 4.05 3.94 1.98
N ALA A 19 3.96 2.62 2.13
CA ALA A 19 4.92 1.66 1.57
C ALA A 19 5.07 1.77 0.04
N ILE A 20 3.98 2.06 -0.68
CA ILE A 20 4.02 2.30 -2.13
C ILE A 20 4.57 3.69 -2.44
N LEU A 21 4.14 4.70 -1.70
CA LEU A 21 4.43 6.10 -2.00
C LEU A 21 5.87 6.50 -1.70
N VAL A 22 6.55 5.87 -0.74
CA VAL A 22 7.95 6.17 -0.39
C VAL A 22 8.97 5.61 -1.38
N GLN A 23 8.58 4.67 -2.25
CA GLN A 23 9.49 4.06 -3.21
C GLN A 23 10.09 5.10 -4.17
N ASN A 24 11.42 5.08 -4.33
CA ASN A 24 12.14 5.99 -5.23
C ASN A 24 11.83 7.48 -5.00
N THR A 25 11.54 7.89 -3.76
CA THR A 25 11.35 9.29 -3.36
C THR A 25 11.80 9.50 -1.91
N ASN A 26 11.84 10.75 -1.47
CA ASN A 26 12.11 11.07 -0.06
C ASN A 26 10.82 11.05 0.77
N TRP A 27 10.96 10.94 2.09
CA TRP A 27 9.84 10.92 3.03
C TRP A 27 8.91 12.13 2.86
N ASN A 28 9.47 13.35 2.81
CA ASN A 28 8.68 14.58 2.75
C ASN A 28 7.70 14.58 1.56
N ASN A 29 8.14 14.08 0.40
CA ASN A 29 7.30 13.98 -0.79
C ASN A 29 6.18 12.93 -0.66
N ALA A 30 6.45 11.81 0.01
CA ALA A 30 5.47 10.78 0.31
C ALA A 30 4.44 11.29 1.34
N ASP A 31 4.90 11.97 2.39
CA ASP A 31 4.08 12.57 3.43
C ASP A 31 3.10 13.63 2.88
N ILE A 32 3.56 14.48 1.96
CA ILE A 32 2.69 15.41 1.21
C ILE A 32 1.61 14.65 0.42
N ALA A 33 1.99 13.56 -0.26
CA ALA A 33 1.03 12.77 -1.05
C ALA A 33 -0.04 12.12 -0.16
N LEU A 34 0.35 11.65 1.01
CA LEU A 34 -0.57 11.02 1.97
C LEU A 34 -1.47 12.00 2.67
N SER A 35 -0.94 13.16 3.06
CA SER A 35 -1.76 14.24 3.64
C SER A 35 -2.89 14.62 2.68
N ARG A 36 -2.58 14.81 1.40
CA ARG A 36 -3.59 15.07 0.37
C ARG A 36 -4.56 13.90 0.17
N LEU A 37 -4.05 12.68 0.16
CA LEU A 37 -4.89 11.49 0.02
C LEU A 37 -5.82 11.31 1.23
N LYS A 38 -5.37 11.68 2.44
CA LYS A 38 -6.18 11.70 3.68
C LYS A 38 -7.27 12.76 3.59
N GLU A 39 -6.95 13.97 3.14
CA GLU A 39 -7.92 15.05 2.94
C GLU A 39 -9.03 14.65 1.96
N GLU A 40 -8.67 14.03 0.84
CA GLU A 40 -9.61 13.66 -0.23
C GLU A 40 -10.43 12.40 0.08
N THR A 41 -9.86 11.45 0.84
CA THR A 41 -10.44 10.09 0.96
C THR A 41 -10.63 9.60 2.38
N SER A 42 -10.05 10.28 3.37
CA SER A 42 -9.93 9.80 4.76
C SER A 42 -9.31 8.40 4.85
N PHE A 43 -8.44 8.05 3.89
CA PHE A 43 -7.90 6.70 3.68
C PHE A 43 -8.97 5.59 3.58
N ASN A 44 -10.17 5.95 3.16
CA ASN A 44 -11.23 4.97 2.90
C ASN A 44 -10.92 4.23 1.59
N ALA A 45 -10.65 2.93 1.68
CA ALA A 45 -10.31 2.11 0.52
C ALA A 45 -11.39 2.10 -0.58
N GLN A 46 -12.68 2.13 -0.19
CA GLN A 46 -13.79 2.18 -1.14
C GLN A 46 -13.85 3.51 -1.87
N THR A 47 -13.56 4.61 -1.18
CA THR A 47 -13.44 5.93 -1.80
C THR A 47 -12.30 5.94 -2.80
N ILE A 48 -11.10 5.46 -2.42
CA ILE A 48 -9.92 5.41 -3.31
C ILE A 48 -10.19 4.55 -4.55
N LEU A 49 -10.87 3.40 -4.41
CA LEU A 49 -11.22 2.52 -5.53
C LEU A 49 -12.19 3.18 -6.52
N LYS A 50 -13.07 4.06 -6.04
CA LYS A 50 -14.03 4.78 -6.89
C LYS A 50 -13.42 6.02 -7.55
N MET A 51 -12.25 6.48 -7.11
CA MET A 51 -11.58 7.62 -7.72
C MET A 51 -11.15 7.30 -9.16
N PRO A 52 -11.35 8.23 -10.11
CA PRO A 52 -10.70 8.15 -11.41
C PRO A 52 -9.18 8.04 -11.25
N LEU A 53 -8.55 7.19 -12.05
CA LEU A 53 -7.10 6.95 -11.96
C LEU A 53 -6.29 8.25 -12.12
N GLU A 54 -6.75 9.16 -12.98
CA GLU A 54 -6.12 10.47 -13.21
C GLU A 54 -6.19 11.37 -11.98
N SER A 55 -7.33 11.37 -11.26
CA SER A 55 -7.47 12.10 -9.99
C SER A 55 -6.50 11.56 -8.94
N LEU A 56 -6.42 10.23 -8.78
CA LEU A 56 -5.47 9.62 -7.86
C LEU A 56 -4.01 9.97 -8.22
N GLN A 57 -3.67 9.98 -9.51
CA GLN A 57 -2.36 10.41 -9.99
C GLN A 57 -2.01 11.85 -9.61
N GLN A 58 -2.97 12.78 -9.68
CA GLN A 58 -2.74 14.17 -9.29
C GLN A 58 -2.56 14.31 -7.77
N VAL A 59 -3.38 13.62 -6.99
CA VAL A 59 -3.31 13.63 -5.52
C VAL A 59 -1.91 13.21 -5.04
N ILE A 60 -1.39 12.12 -5.60
CA ILE A 60 -0.10 11.55 -5.18
C ILE A 60 1.12 12.06 -5.96
N ARG A 61 0.94 13.10 -6.78
CA ARG A 61 1.96 13.58 -7.74
C ARG A 61 3.31 13.89 -7.11
N SER A 62 3.32 14.42 -5.88
CA SER A 62 4.54 14.78 -5.14
C SER A 62 5.47 13.58 -4.92
N SER A 63 4.93 12.37 -4.83
CA SER A 63 5.71 11.16 -4.56
C SER A 63 6.60 10.70 -5.71
N GLY A 64 6.52 11.31 -6.91
CA GLY A 64 7.28 10.85 -8.08
C GLY A 64 6.79 9.49 -8.59
N PHE A 65 7.04 9.17 -9.87
CA PHE A 65 6.53 7.94 -10.51
C PHE A 65 5.01 7.68 -10.29
N TYR A 66 4.26 8.75 -10.05
CA TYR A 66 2.88 8.74 -9.57
C TYR A 66 1.91 7.96 -10.48
N LYS A 67 2.20 7.88 -11.79
CA LYS A 67 1.42 7.06 -12.74
C LYS A 67 1.48 5.57 -12.41
N ASN A 68 2.65 5.06 -12.06
CA ASN A 68 2.83 3.65 -11.72
C ASN A 68 2.34 3.38 -10.30
N LYS A 69 2.61 4.30 -9.35
CA LYS A 69 2.13 4.20 -7.98
C LYS A 69 0.60 4.20 -7.90
N ALA A 70 -0.08 5.06 -8.66
CA ALA A 70 -1.55 5.07 -8.70
C ALA A 70 -2.13 3.73 -9.19
N LYS A 71 -1.49 3.12 -10.20
CA LYS A 71 -1.88 1.79 -10.68
C LYS A 71 -1.63 0.70 -9.64
N ALA A 72 -0.49 0.75 -8.94
CA ALA A 72 -0.17 -0.19 -7.87
C ALA A 72 -1.16 -0.09 -6.71
N ILE A 73 -1.49 1.13 -6.27
CA ILE A 73 -2.50 1.39 -5.24
C ILE A 73 -3.84 0.79 -5.64
N GLN A 74 -4.35 1.10 -6.84
CA GLN A 74 -5.63 0.54 -7.28
C GLN A 74 -5.60 -0.99 -7.42
N ALA A 75 -4.53 -1.56 -7.96
CA ALA A 75 -4.40 -3.00 -8.11
C ALA A 75 -4.41 -3.70 -6.74
N LEU A 76 -3.65 -3.19 -5.77
CA LEU A 76 -3.61 -3.73 -4.41
C LEU A 76 -4.96 -3.62 -3.71
N LEU A 77 -5.59 -2.45 -3.73
CA LEU A 77 -6.90 -2.27 -3.10
C LEU A 77 -7.99 -3.12 -3.75
N LEU A 78 -7.92 -3.32 -5.08
CA LEU A 78 -8.88 -4.16 -5.79
C LEU A 78 -8.73 -5.63 -5.39
N TRP A 79 -7.48 -6.11 -5.30
CA TRP A 79 -7.19 -7.47 -4.82
C TRP A 79 -7.67 -7.66 -3.38
N LEU A 80 -7.38 -6.72 -2.48
CA LEU A 80 -7.87 -6.76 -1.10
C LEU A 80 -9.40 -6.72 -1.01
N ASN A 81 -10.06 -5.97 -1.90
CA ASN A 81 -11.52 -5.89 -1.95
C ASN A 81 -12.16 -7.24 -2.34
N GLN A 82 -11.51 -8.06 -3.18
CA GLN A 82 -11.97 -9.43 -3.48
C GLN A 82 -11.97 -10.32 -2.23
N HIS A 83 -11.13 -10.00 -1.26
CA HIS A 83 -11.04 -10.67 0.04
C HIS A 83 -11.71 -9.87 1.18
N HIS A 84 -12.56 -8.89 0.86
CA HIS A 84 -13.29 -8.05 1.82
C HIS A 84 -12.38 -7.36 2.86
N PHE A 85 -11.12 -7.11 2.50
CA PHE A 85 -10.10 -6.55 3.39
C PHE A 85 -9.86 -7.36 4.68
N ASP A 86 -10.21 -8.66 4.70
CA ASP A 86 -9.93 -9.54 5.83
C ASP A 86 -8.50 -10.09 5.77
N TYR A 87 -7.56 -9.32 6.33
CA TYR A 87 -6.14 -9.67 6.35
C TYR A 87 -5.86 -11.01 7.03
N SER A 88 -6.63 -11.37 8.07
CA SER A 88 -6.43 -12.62 8.79
C SER A 88 -6.86 -13.82 7.97
N SER A 89 -7.98 -13.71 7.26
CA SER A 89 -8.44 -14.75 6.35
C SER A 89 -7.53 -14.91 5.14
N ILE A 90 -7.02 -13.81 4.57
CA ILE A 90 -6.02 -13.83 3.48
C ILE A 90 -4.76 -14.57 3.94
N ALA A 91 -4.21 -14.21 5.10
CA ALA A 91 -2.99 -14.83 5.62
C ALA A 91 -3.17 -16.34 5.85
N LYS A 92 -4.34 -16.78 6.33
CA LYS A 92 -4.66 -18.20 6.51
C LYS A 92 -4.87 -18.92 5.18
N LEU A 93 -5.51 -18.28 4.20
CA LEU A 93 -5.83 -18.85 2.90
C LEU A 93 -4.55 -19.18 2.13
N TYR A 94 -3.63 -18.22 2.06
CA TYR A 94 -2.43 -18.36 1.25
C TYR A 94 -1.22 -18.91 2.02
N GLY A 95 -1.12 -18.66 3.32
CA GLY A 95 0.00 -19.12 4.14
C GLY A 95 1.35 -18.77 3.49
N ASP A 96 2.20 -19.79 3.30
CA ASP A 96 3.53 -19.64 2.69
C ASP A 96 3.49 -19.18 1.22
N SER A 97 2.34 -19.33 0.53
CA SER A 97 2.18 -18.87 -0.85
C SER A 97 1.79 -17.39 -0.97
N LEU A 98 1.50 -16.70 0.14
CA LEU A 98 1.03 -15.31 0.15
C LEU A 98 1.98 -14.37 -0.61
N ARG A 99 3.29 -14.55 -0.43
CA ARG A 99 4.30 -13.75 -1.12
C ARG A 99 4.18 -13.85 -2.64
N LYS A 100 4.04 -15.08 -3.13
CA LYS A 100 3.89 -15.34 -4.57
C LYS A 100 2.62 -14.68 -5.11
N GLU A 101 1.54 -14.72 -4.35
CA GLU A 101 0.27 -14.09 -4.73
C GLU A 101 0.37 -12.56 -4.77
N LEU A 102 1.00 -11.94 -3.77
CA LEU A 102 1.23 -10.48 -3.76
C LEU A 102 2.05 -10.02 -4.97
N LEU A 103 3.05 -10.82 -5.39
CA LEU A 103 3.86 -10.54 -6.58
C LEU A 103 3.09 -10.65 -7.90
N THR A 104 1.90 -11.26 -7.91
CA THR A 104 1.02 -11.23 -9.09
C THR A 104 0.33 -9.88 -9.26
N ILE A 105 0.25 -9.06 -8.20
CA ILE A 105 -0.41 -7.77 -8.21
C ILE A 105 0.46 -6.78 -8.97
N ARG A 106 -0.10 -6.21 -10.05
CA ARG A 106 0.61 -5.27 -10.91
C ARG A 106 1.18 -4.08 -10.10
N GLY A 107 2.49 -3.93 -10.12
CA GLY A 107 3.20 -2.82 -9.48
C GLY A 107 3.62 -3.09 -8.03
N ILE A 108 3.36 -4.28 -7.51
CA ILE A 108 3.94 -4.79 -6.26
C ILE A 108 5.20 -5.59 -6.62
N GLY A 109 6.35 -5.14 -6.12
CA GLY A 109 7.63 -5.85 -6.25
C GLY A 109 8.02 -6.54 -4.95
N GLU A 110 9.15 -7.26 -4.98
CA GLU A 110 9.71 -8.03 -3.86
C GLU A 110 9.68 -7.23 -2.54
N GLU A 111 10.32 -6.05 -2.50
CA GLU A 111 10.40 -5.23 -1.29
C GLU A 111 9.01 -4.81 -0.75
N THR A 112 8.05 -4.57 -1.65
CA THR A 112 6.71 -4.14 -1.23
C THR A 112 5.91 -5.31 -0.71
N ALA A 113 5.95 -6.45 -1.40
CA ALA A 113 5.33 -7.68 -0.92
C ALA A 113 5.84 -8.02 0.48
N ASP A 114 7.14 -7.82 0.67
CA ASP A 114 7.80 -8.12 1.92
C ASP A 114 7.28 -7.22 3.08
N VAL A 115 7.28 -5.90 2.85
CA VAL A 115 6.68 -4.93 3.79
C VAL A 115 5.22 -5.25 4.09
N LEU A 116 4.42 -5.65 3.10
CA LEU A 116 3.02 -6.00 3.32
C LEU A 116 2.87 -7.24 4.22
N ILE A 117 3.69 -8.27 4.02
CA ILE A 117 3.62 -9.49 4.83
C ILE A 117 3.94 -9.20 6.29
N VAL A 118 5.02 -8.46 6.54
CA VAL A 118 5.46 -8.11 7.91
C VAL A 118 4.44 -7.22 8.61
N TYR A 119 4.03 -6.12 7.97
CA TYR A 119 3.28 -5.06 8.66
C TYR A 119 1.76 -5.22 8.58
N ILE A 120 1.24 -5.88 7.54
CA ILE A 120 -0.21 -6.02 7.33
C ILE A 120 -0.68 -7.42 7.70
N PHE A 121 0.00 -8.45 7.17
CA PHE A 121 -0.42 -9.85 7.35
C PHE A 121 0.19 -10.50 8.61
N LYS A 122 1.03 -9.77 9.36
CA LYS A 122 1.72 -10.25 10.58
C LYS A 122 2.49 -11.56 10.35
N GLY A 123 2.92 -11.78 9.10
CA GLY A 123 3.76 -12.91 8.73
C GLY A 123 5.19 -12.71 9.23
N LYS A 124 5.92 -13.81 9.36
CA LYS A 124 7.37 -13.74 9.52
C LYS A 124 7.98 -13.66 8.12
N GLU A 125 8.82 -12.67 7.89
CA GLU A 125 9.68 -12.69 6.71
C GLU A 125 11.12 -12.89 7.12
N PHE A 126 11.73 -13.84 6.43
CA PHE A 126 13.15 -14.10 6.47
C PHE A 126 13.67 -13.80 5.08
N ILE A 127 14.55 -12.79 5.01
CA ILE A 127 15.41 -12.52 3.86
C ILE A 127 16.33 -13.73 3.66
#